data_AF-A0A2V6F7P4-F1
#
_entry.id   AF-A0A2V6F7P4-F1
#
_cell.length_a   1.000
_cell.length_b   1.000
_cell.length_c   1.000
_cell.angle_alpha   90.00
_cell.angle_beta   90.00
_cell.angle_gamma   90.00
#
_symmetry.space_group_name_H-M   'P 1'
#
loop_
_entity.id
_entity.type
_entity.pdbx_description
1 polymer ?
#
loop_
_entity_poly.entity_id
_entity_poly.type
_entity_poly.pdbx_seq_one_letter_code
_entity_poly.pdbx_strand_id
1 'polypeptide(L)'
;MPMTPQERRANRRAYYARNPERVAAYRAKNKERISASRKRYYQRNKREEYRKQKVYMAANPEKVRRWKHADYERHREAYIRRAARNGRSETAKLQRIIYYRANKERIAARHHEYAQRNQKKIAEYRRLYRLSAKGRASKKASDRRCADRVAAYKAEWGRRNRQRLNRSLCMYVRCRSRRDPAFAIRLRLRARLVHVIRRHMTPAPQSVRRVIDHSLGCSMSELISHLESKFLPGMSWDNRNEWHLDHIKLLCAFDLTDPEQQAVAFHYSNLQPLWAVDNMRKGGRWQPHR
;
A
#
# COMPACT_ATOMS: atom_id res chain seq x y z
N MET A 1 -65.27 -1.22 61.94
CA MET A 1 -63.96 -1.86 61.71
C MET A 1 -63.03 -0.88 61.00
N PRO A 2 -61.80 -0.64 61.50
CA PRO A 2 -60.86 0.25 60.80
C PRO A 2 -60.43 -0.36 59.46
N MET A 3 -60.45 0.42 58.39
CA MET A 3 -60.10 -0.04 57.04
C MET A 3 -58.69 -0.65 56.99
N THR A 4 -58.58 -1.80 56.32
CA THR A 4 -57.30 -2.47 56.15
C THR A 4 -56.32 -1.61 55.31
N PRO A 5 -55.01 -1.80 55.44
CA PRO A 5 -54.03 -1.10 54.60
C PRO A 5 -54.24 -1.30 53.10
N GLN A 6 -54.82 -2.44 52.70
CA GLN A 6 -55.14 -2.75 51.30
C GLN A 6 -56.37 -1.97 50.82
N GLU A 7 -57.44 -1.93 51.61
CA GLU A 7 -58.64 -1.11 51.34
C GLU A 7 -58.30 0.38 51.23
N ARG A 8 -57.46 0.90 52.13
CA ARG A 8 -57.00 2.30 52.08
C ARG A 8 -56.21 2.61 50.80
N ARG A 9 -55.41 1.66 50.30
CA ARG A 9 -54.68 1.82 49.03
C ARG A 9 -55.62 1.75 47.83
N ALA A 10 -56.58 0.83 47.84
CA ALA A 10 -57.58 0.69 46.79
C ALA A 10 -58.45 1.95 46.67
N ASN A 11 -58.94 2.46 47.80
CA ASN A 11 -59.77 3.66 47.85
C ASN A 11 -58.99 4.90 47.35
N ARG A 12 -57.71 5.05 47.74
CA ARG A 12 -56.84 6.12 47.23
C ARG A 12 -56.60 6.02 45.72
N ARG A 13 -56.41 4.80 45.19
CA ARG A 13 -56.28 4.58 43.74
C ARG A 13 -57.56 4.96 43.01
N ALA A 14 -58.73 4.55 43.54
CA ALA A 14 -60.03 4.88 42.97
C ALA A 14 -60.32 6.39 42.99
N TYR A 15 -59.91 7.09 44.06
CA TYR A 15 -60.00 8.55 44.14
C TYR A 15 -59.11 9.23 43.10
N TYR A 16 -57.86 8.78 42.93
CA TYR A 16 -56.95 9.35 41.92
C TYR A 16 -57.42 9.09 40.49
N ALA A 17 -58.02 7.93 40.22
CA ALA A 17 -58.60 7.62 38.91
C ALA A 17 -59.84 8.49 38.61
N ARG A 18 -60.67 8.77 39.63
CA ARG A 18 -61.86 9.64 39.50
C ARG A 18 -61.53 11.13 39.42
N ASN A 19 -60.32 11.55 39.82
CA ASN A 19 -59.95 12.97 39.93
C ASN A 19 -58.54 13.27 39.34
N PRO A 20 -58.26 12.92 38.07
CA PRO A 20 -56.92 13.02 37.50
C PRO A 20 -56.40 14.46 37.46
N GLU A 21 -57.23 15.43 37.07
CA GLU A 21 -56.86 16.84 36.94
C GLU A 21 -56.54 17.49 38.29
N ARG A 22 -57.40 17.26 39.30
CA ARG A 22 -57.15 17.75 40.68
C ARG A 22 -55.86 17.19 41.26
N VAL A 23 -55.56 15.91 41.00
CA VAL A 23 -54.31 15.29 41.44
C VAL A 23 -53.12 15.88 40.70
N ALA A 24 -53.24 16.15 39.40
CA ALA A 24 -52.20 16.80 38.61
C ALA A 24 -51.91 18.22 39.09
N ALA A 25 -52.95 19.04 39.31
CA ALA A 25 -52.84 20.40 39.85
C ALA A 25 -52.18 20.42 41.24
N TYR A 26 -52.59 19.51 42.14
CA TYR A 26 -51.96 19.37 43.45
C TYR A 26 -50.48 18.97 43.35
N ARG A 27 -50.12 18.03 42.46
CA ARG A 27 -48.73 17.60 42.26
C ARG A 27 -47.88 18.71 41.66
N ALA A 28 -48.43 19.53 40.75
CA ALA A 28 -47.75 20.67 40.17
C ALA A 28 -47.47 21.74 41.24
N LYS A 29 -48.50 22.15 42.00
CA LYS A 29 -48.38 23.16 43.07
C LYS A 29 -47.43 22.73 44.19
N ASN A 30 -47.26 21.43 44.43
CA ASN A 30 -46.42 20.89 45.51
C ASN A 30 -45.17 20.14 45.02
N LYS A 31 -44.77 20.35 43.77
CA LYS A 31 -43.71 19.57 43.09
C LYS A 31 -42.41 19.51 43.90
N GLU A 32 -41.94 20.65 44.39
CA GLU A 32 -40.68 20.76 45.13
C GLU A 32 -40.75 20.07 46.49
N ARG A 33 -41.82 20.31 47.25
CA ARG A 33 -42.06 19.67 48.55
C ARG A 33 -42.13 18.14 48.42
N ILE A 34 -42.86 17.66 47.42
CA ILE A 34 -42.97 16.22 47.12
C ILE A 34 -41.60 15.65 46.72
N SER A 35 -40.85 16.35 45.88
CA SER A 35 -39.51 15.94 45.46
C SER A 35 -38.53 15.86 46.63
N ALA A 36 -38.50 16.89 47.49
CA ALA A 36 -37.64 16.95 48.68
C ALA A 36 -37.96 15.83 49.67
N SER A 37 -39.25 15.57 49.93
CA SER A 37 -39.68 14.43 50.77
C SER A 37 -39.23 13.08 50.19
N ARG A 38 -39.44 12.86 48.87
CA ARG A 38 -38.99 11.63 48.19
C ARG A 38 -37.47 11.46 48.26
N LYS A 39 -36.72 12.56 48.10
CA LYS A 39 -35.25 12.55 48.22
C LYS A 39 -34.80 12.13 49.61
N ARG A 40 -35.40 12.68 50.67
CA ARG A 40 -35.11 12.30 52.06
C ARG A 40 -35.45 10.84 52.34
N TYR A 41 -36.60 10.36 51.89
CA TYR A 41 -37.00 8.95 51.99
C TYR A 41 -35.99 8.04 51.28
N TYR A 42 -35.63 8.37 50.04
CA TYR A 42 -34.67 7.57 49.27
C TYR A 42 -33.30 7.54 49.94
N GLN A 43 -32.79 8.68 50.41
CA GLN A 43 -31.50 8.73 51.11
C GLN A 43 -31.46 7.83 52.35
N ARG A 44 -32.55 7.81 53.12
CA ARG A 44 -32.70 6.96 54.32
C ARG A 44 -32.79 5.47 53.96
N ASN A 45 -33.49 5.13 52.89
CA ASN A 45 -33.82 3.74 52.54
C ASN A 45 -32.97 3.13 51.42
N LYS A 46 -32.05 3.89 50.80
CA LYS A 46 -31.29 3.47 49.62
C LYS A 46 -30.64 2.09 49.78
N ARG A 47 -30.04 1.82 50.95
CA ARG A 47 -29.34 0.56 51.22
C ARG A 47 -30.29 -0.64 51.17
N GLU A 48 -31.43 -0.54 51.85
CA GLU A 48 -32.46 -1.59 51.85
C GLU A 48 -33.10 -1.76 50.47
N GLU A 49 -33.38 -0.66 49.77
CA GLU A 49 -33.91 -0.72 48.40
C GLU A 49 -32.92 -1.42 47.44
N TYR A 50 -31.63 -1.10 47.52
CA TYR A 50 -30.60 -1.78 46.74
C TYR A 50 -30.50 -3.27 47.07
N ARG A 51 -30.60 -3.63 48.36
CA ARG A 51 -30.58 -5.03 48.80
C ARG A 51 -31.76 -5.80 48.19
N LYS A 52 -32.98 -5.28 48.32
CA LYS A 52 -34.19 -5.87 47.74
C LYS A 52 -34.10 -5.99 46.23
N GLN A 53 -33.57 -4.96 45.55
CA GLN A 53 -33.37 -4.97 44.10
C GLN A 53 -32.37 -6.05 43.67
N LYS A 54 -31.27 -6.21 44.41
CA LYS A 54 -30.25 -7.24 44.12
C LYS A 54 -30.82 -8.65 44.27
N VAL A 55 -31.58 -8.91 45.34
CA VAL A 55 -32.28 -10.19 45.55
C VAL A 55 -33.27 -10.46 44.42
N TYR A 56 -34.08 -9.46 44.04
CA TYR A 56 -35.03 -9.59 42.93
C TYR A 56 -34.34 -9.91 41.60
N MET A 57 -33.24 -9.21 41.28
CA MET A 57 -32.50 -9.43 40.04
C MET A 57 -31.86 -10.81 39.98
N ALA A 58 -31.37 -11.32 41.11
CA ALA A 58 -30.82 -12.67 41.22
C ALA A 58 -31.91 -13.74 41.06
N ALA A 59 -33.09 -13.53 41.64
CA ALA A 59 -34.22 -14.45 41.53
C ALA A 59 -34.93 -14.42 40.16
N ASN A 60 -34.71 -13.39 39.33
CA ASN A 60 -35.43 -13.20 38.06
C ASN A 60 -34.50 -12.86 36.87
N PRO A 61 -33.48 -13.70 36.56
CA PRO A 61 -32.44 -13.36 35.60
C PRO A 61 -32.96 -13.15 34.16
N GLU A 62 -33.88 -14.00 33.70
CA GLU A 62 -34.46 -13.88 32.35
C GLU A 62 -35.33 -12.63 32.19
N LYS A 63 -36.14 -12.30 33.20
CA LYS A 63 -36.97 -11.09 33.19
C LYS A 63 -36.10 -9.83 33.15
N VAL A 64 -35.00 -9.82 33.90
CA VAL A 64 -34.01 -8.73 33.87
C VAL A 64 -33.35 -8.63 32.49
N ARG A 65 -32.97 -9.76 31.88
CA ARG A 65 -32.35 -9.77 30.55
C ARG A 65 -33.27 -9.19 29.48
N ARG A 66 -34.53 -9.65 29.44
CA ARG A 66 -35.55 -9.12 28.51
C ARG A 66 -35.80 -7.64 28.72
N TRP A 67 -35.91 -7.20 29.97
CA TRP A 67 -36.09 -5.78 30.29
C TRP A 67 -34.89 -4.93 29.85
N LYS A 68 -33.66 -5.36 30.14
CA LYS A 68 -32.44 -4.68 29.70
C LYS A 68 -32.33 -4.59 28.18
N HIS A 69 -32.72 -5.65 27.47
CA HIS A 69 -32.74 -5.65 26.01
C HIS A 69 -33.78 -4.66 25.47
N ALA A 70 -35.00 -4.66 26.01
CA ALA A 70 -36.05 -3.74 25.59
C ALA A 70 -35.76 -2.27 25.95
N ASP A 71 -35.03 -2.00 27.04
CA ASP A 71 -34.52 -0.68 27.38
C ASP A 71 -33.43 -0.23 26.39
N TYR A 72 -32.47 -1.13 26.11
CA TYR A 72 -31.40 -0.87 25.15
C TYR A 72 -31.94 -0.54 23.78
N GLU A 73 -32.91 -1.30 23.26
CA GLU A 73 -33.51 -1.02 21.95
C GLU A 73 -34.25 0.33 21.92
N ARG A 74 -35.03 0.64 22.96
CA ARG A 74 -35.73 1.94 23.07
C ARG A 74 -34.79 3.13 23.16
N HIS A 75 -33.57 2.94 23.66
CA HIS A 75 -32.61 4.02 23.91
C HIS A 75 -31.30 3.87 23.16
N ARG A 76 -31.27 2.99 22.14
CA ARG A 76 -30.08 2.56 21.41
C ARG A 76 -29.28 3.75 20.87
N GLU A 77 -29.96 4.68 20.21
CA GLU A 77 -29.33 5.88 19.65
C GLU A 77 -28.76 6.81 20.73
N ALA A 78 -29.46 7.00 21.84
CA ALA A 78 -28.99 7.84 22.94
C ALA A 78 -27.72 7.25 23.58
N TYR A 79 -27.66 5.92 23.74
CA TYR A 79 -26.46 5.23 24.18
C TYR A 79 -25.31 5.37 23.19
N ILE A 80 -25.56 5.20 21.88
CA ILE A 80 -24.54 5.39 20.83
C ILE A 80 -24.01 6.83 20.85
N ARG A 81 -24.89 7.84 20.89
CA ARG A 81 -24.50 9.26 20.96
C ARG A 81 -23.68 9.58 22.22
N ARG A 82 -24.03 8.99 23.36
CA ARG A 82 -23.25 9.15 24.61
C ARG A 82 -21.89 8.47 24.52
N ALA A 83 -21.83 7.26 23.99
CA ALA A 83 -20.57 6.53 23.79
C ALA A 83 -19.63 7.26 22.83
N ALA A 84 -20.15 7.84 21.74
CA ALA A 84 -19.37 8.65 20.80
C ALA A 84 -18.76 9.89 21.48
N ARG A 85 -19.51 10.60 22.33
CA ARG A 85 -19.01 11.72 23.13
C ARG A 85 -17.94 11.30 24.13
N ASN A 86 -18.16 10.22 24.87
CA ASN A 86 -17.18 9.69 25.83
C ASN A 86 -15.94 9.10 25.15
N GLY A 87 -16.03 8.70 23.88
CA GLY A 87 -14.88 8.30 23.06
C GLY A 87 -13.92 9.46 22.79
N ARG A 88 -14.45 10.68 22.69
CA ARG A 88 -13.69 11.92 22.41
C ARG A 88 -13.09 12.58 23.66
N SER A 89 -13.59 12.24 24.85
CA SER A 89 -13.07 12.77 26.12
C SER A 89 -11.68 12.21 26.45
N GLU A 90 -10.70 13.09 26.68
CA GLU A 90 -9.33 12.71 27.06
C GLU A 90 -9.27 11.96 28.40
N THR A 91 -10.08 12.36 29.38
CA THR A 91 -10.14 11.68 30.68
C THR A 91 -10.62 10.23 30.54
N ALA A 92 -11.61 9.99 29.69
CA ALA A 92 -12.11 8.65 29.40
C ALA A 92 -11.10 7.81 28.59
N LYS A 93 -10.31 8.43 27.70
CA LYS A 93 -9.20 7.76 27.00
C LYS A 93 -8.12 7.33 27.98
N LEU A 94 -7.67 8.21 28.87
CA LEU A 94 -6.66 7.93 29.90
C LEU A 94 -7.11 6.80 30.84
N GLN A 95 -8.37 6.84 31.31
CA GLN A 95 -8.94 5.77 32.15
C GLN A 95 -8.93 4.41 31.44
N ARG A 96 -9.25 4.34 30.14
CA ARG A 96 -9.15 3.09 29.35
C ARG A 96 -7.71 2.59 29.26
N ILE A 97 -6.74 3.50 29.07
CA ILE A 97 -5.32 3.14 29.01
C ILE A 97 -4.85 2.58 30.36
N ILE A 98 -5.16 3.26 31.47
CA ILE A 98 -4.82 2.82 32.83
C ILE A 98 -5.43 1.44 33.09
N TYR A 99 -6.71 1.27 32.79
CA TYR A 99 -7.39 -0.03 32.92
C TYR A 99 -6.72 -1.12 32.08
N TYR A 100 -6.43 -0.86 30.80
CA TYR A 100 -5.80 -1.83 29.92
C TYR A 100 -4.40 -2.20 30.42
N ARG A 101 -3.60 -1.23 30.87
CA ARG A 101 -2.27 -1.48 31.45
C ARG A 101 -2.35 -2.35 32.70
N ALA A 102 -3.21 -1.99 33.65
CA ALA A 102 -3.39 -2.75 34.89
C ALA A 102 -3.96 -4.17 34.70
N ASN A 103 -4.61 -4.44 33.56
CA ASN A 103 -5.31 -5.71 33.32
C ASN A 103 -4.82 -6.44 32.07
N LYS A 104 -3.68 -6.04 31.49
CA LYS A 104 -3.18 -6.52 30.20
C LYS A 104 -3.08 -8.05 30.16
N GLU A 105 -2.50 -8.64 31.18
CA GLU A 105 -2.28 -10.08 31.28
C GLU A 105 -3.59 -10.85 31.41
N ARG A 106 -4.49 -10.39 32.31
CA ARG A 106 -5.83 -10.98 32.47
C ARG A 106 -6.64 -10.93 31.17
N ILE A 107 -6.56 -9.80 30.46
CA ILE A 107 -7.21 -9.63 29.16
C ILE A 107 -6.60 -10.59 28.14
N ALA A 108 -5.28 -10.70 28.06
CA ALA A 108 -4.58 -11.60 27.16
C ALA A 108 -4.93 -13.08 27.44
N ALA A 109 -4.91 -13.51 28.70
CA ALA A 109 -5.27 -14.87 29.10
C ALA A 109 -6.71 -15.22 28.68
N ARG A 110 -7.65 -14.30 28.91
CA ARG A 110 -9.05 -14.45 28.46
C ARG A 110 -9.17 -14.53 26.94
N HIS A 111 -8.43 -13.70 26.20
CA HIS A 111 -8.43 -13.76 24.73
C HIS A 111 -7.84 -15.07 24.21
N HIS A 112 -6.78 -15.57 24.85
CA HIS A 112 -6.16 -16.85 24.52
C HIS A 112 -7.14 -18.00 24.74
N GLU A 113 -7.76 -18.08 25.92
CA GLU A 113 -8.78 -19.09 26.26
C GLU A 113 -9.97 -19.04 25.29
N TYR A 114 -10.45 -17.84 24.94
CA TYR A 114 -11.49 -17.66 23.94
C TYR A 114 -11.04 -18.15 22.56
N ALA A 115 -9.81 -17.83 22.14
CA ALA A 115 -9.27 -18.23 20.85
C ALA A 115 -9.09 -19.74 20.75
N GLN A 116 -8.65 -20.40 21.82
CA GLN A 116 -8.57 -21.85 21.91
C GLN A 116 -9.95 -22.50 21.80
N ARG A 117 -10.91 -22.08 22.64
CA ARG A 117 -12.28 -22.62 22.62
C ARG A 117 -13.01 -22.39 21.30
N ASN A 118 -12.70 -21.31 20.59
CA ASN A 118 -13.38 -20.93 19.35
C ASN A 118 -12.50 -21.08 18.10
N GLN A 119 -11.45 -21.90 18.17
CA GLN A 119 -10.46 -22.04 17.11
C GLN A 119 -11.08 -22.30 15.73
N LYS A 120 -12.02 -23.26 15.64
CA LYS A 120 -12.71 -23.61 14.40
C LYS A 120 -13.52 -22.44 13.83
N LYS A 121 -14.33 -21.77 14.66
CA LYS A 121 -15.13 -20.60 14.28
C LYS A 121 -14.25 -19.44 13.81
N ILE A 122 -13.13 -19.20 14.50
CA ILE A 122 -12.17 -18.14 14.13
C ILE A 122 -11.49 -18.47 12.80
N ALA A 123 -11.10 -19.73 12.57
CA ALA A 123 -10.50 -20.16 11.31
C ALA A 123 -11.46 -20.01 10.14
N GLU A 124 -12.71 -20.43 10.30
CA GLU A 124 -13.77 -20.28 9.32
C GLU A 124 -14.06 -18.80 9.01
N TYR A 125 -14.23 -17.97 10.04
CA TYR A 125 -14.38 -16.52 9.87
C TYR A 125 -13.21 -15.90 9.10
N ARG A 126 -11.97 -16.27 9.44
CA ARG A 126 -10.76 -15.80 8.73
C ARG A 126 -10.74 -16.26 7.27
N ARG A 127 -11.18 -17.49 6.99
CA ARG A 127 -11.31 -18.04 5.62
C ARG A 127 -12.33 -17.21 4.82
N LEU A 128 -13.53 -17.02 5.36
CA LEU A 128 -14.59 -16.23 4.72
C LEU A 128 -14.16 -14.77 4.51
N TYR A 129 -13.52 -14.17 5.52
CA TYR A 129 -13.01 -12.80 5.41
C TYR A 129 -11.95 -12.69 4.31
N ARG A 130 -11.01 -13.64 4.21
CA ARG A 130 -9.99 -13.65 3.14
C ARG A 130 -10.62 -13.74 1.75
N LEU A 131 -11.69 -14.53 1.60
CA LEU A 131 -12.46 -14.67 0.36
C LEU A 131 -13.42 -13.50 0.10
N SER A 132 -13.66 -12.63 1.08
CA SER A 132 -14.49 -11.44 0.88
C SER A 132 -13.77 -10.39 0.03
N ALA A 133 -14.54 -9.51 -0.62
CA ALA A 133 -13.99 -8.38 -1.36
C ALA A 133 -13.10 -7.48 -0.48
N LYS A 134 -13.51 -7.25 0.78
CA LYS A 134 -12.75 -6.46 1.76
C LYS A 134 -11.40 -7.12 2.09
N GLY A 135 -11.38 -8.44 2.29
CA GLY A 135 -10.15 -9.19 2.56
C GLY A 135 -9.18 -9.17 1.38
N ARG A 136 -9.68 -9.38 0.16
CA ARG A 136 -8.86 -9.27 -1.06
C ARG A 136 -8.26 -7.89 -1.25
N ALA A 137 -9.05 -6.82 -1.04
CA ALA A 137 -8.57 -5.45 -1.14
C ALA A 137 -7.47 -5.14 -0.09
N SER A 138 -7.67 -5.59 1.15
CA SER A 138 -6.67 -5.45 2.22
C SER A 138 -5.35 -6.16 1.88
N LYS A 139 -5.43 -7.41 1.37
CA LYS A 139 -4.27 -8.17 0.93
C LYS A 139 -3.52 -7.47 -0.21
N LYS A 140 -4.23 -7.03 -1.26
CA LYS A 140 -3.64 -6.28 -2.38
C LYS A 140 -2.93 -5.01 -1.92
N ALA A 141 -3.54 -4.24 -1.01
CA ALA A 141 -2.91 -3.06 -0.43
C ALA A 141 -1.66 -3.38 0.39
N SER A 142 -1.69 -4.48 1.16
CA SER A 142 -0.51 -4.95 1.90
C SER A 142 0.61 -5.38 0.98
N ASP A 143 0.30 -6.10 -0.09
CA ASP A 143 1.29 -6.58 -1.06
C ASP A 143 1.93 -5.40 -1.80
N ARG A 144 1.13 -4.40 -2.18
CA ARG A 144 1.65 -3.14 -2.75
C ARG A 144 2.60 -2.43 -1.79
N ARG A 145 2.20 -2.22 -0.53
CA ARG A 145 3.08 -1.60 0.48
C ARG A 145 4.37 -2.40 0.69
N CYS A 146 4.28 -3.74 0.65
CA CYS A 146 5.46 -4.60 0.75
C CYS A 146 6.37 -4.42 -0.47
N ALA A 147 5.81 -4.40 -1.68
CA ALA A 147 6.54 -4.18 -2.92
C ALA A 147 7.23 -2.80 -2.93
N ASP A 148 6.52 -1.74 -2.54
CA ASP A 148 7.06 -0.39 -2.44
C ASP A 148 8.24 -0.34 -1.44
N ARG A 149 8.09 -0.98 -0.28
CA ARG A 149 9.16 -1.09 0.73
C ARG A 149 10.36 -1.87 0.21
N VAL A 150 10.13 -2.99 -0.49
CA VAL A 150 11.20 -3.80 -1.08
C VAL A 150 11.92 -3.01 -2.18
N ALA A 151 11.19 -2.26 -3.01
CA ALA A 151 11.76 -1.40 -4.02
C ALA A 151 12.61 -0.28 -3.41
N ALA A 152 12.11 0.38 -2.35
CA ALA A 152 12.85 1.41 -1.62
C ALA A 152 14.15 0.85 -1.02
N TYR A 153 14.08 -0.32 -0.37
CA TYR A 153 15.24 -1.02 0.16
C TYR A 153 16.27 -1.34 -0.93
N LYS A 154 15.84 -1.93 -2.05
CA LYS A 154 16.72 -2.24 -3.19
C LYS A 154 17.39 -0.98 -3.76
N ALA A 155 16.63 0.11 -3.89
CA ALA A 155 17.15 1.38 -4.39
C ALA A 155 18.20 1.96 -3.44
N GLU A 156 17.95 1.94 -2.13
CA GLU A 156 18.89 2.42 -1.13
C GLU A 156 20.16 1.55 -1.06
N TRP A 157 20.00 0.23 -1.07
CA TRP A 157 21.11 -0.70 -1.14
C TRP A 157 21.97 -0.46 -2.38
N GLY A 158 21.33 -0.25 -3.55
CA GLY A 158 22.00 0.09 -4.80
C GLY A 158 22.77 1.42 -4.73
N ARG A 159 22.20 2.45 -4.10
CA ARG A 159 22.88 3.74 -3.88
C ARG A 159 24.12 3.58 -3.01
N ARG A 160 24.01 2.91 -1.87
CA ARG A 160 25.13 2.68 -0.94
C ARG A 160 26.23 1.81 -1.54
N ASN A 161 25.85 0.81 -2.34
CA ASN A 161 26.78 -0.12 -2.97
C ASN A 161 27.18 0.27 -4.39
N ARG A 162 26.91 1.52 -4.81
CA ARG A 162 27.12 1.98 -6.20
C ARG A 162 28.55 1.74 -6.69
N GLN A 163 29.56 2.07 -5.90
CA GLN A 163 30.96 1.88 -6.29
C GLN A 163 31.29 0.40 -6.51
N ARG A 164 30.83 -0.48 -5.60
CA ARG A 164 31.03 -1.94 -5.70
C ARG A 164 30.31 -2.52 -6.92
N LEU A 165 29.07 -2.11 -7.15
CA LEU A 165 28.28 -2.53 -8.31
C LEU A 165 28.92 -2.07 -9.62
N ASN A 166 29.37 -0.81 -9.68
CA ASN A 166 30.08 -0.28 -10.84
C ASN A 166 31.37 -1.04 -11.09
N ARG A 167 32.19 -1.30 -10.06
CA ARG A 167 33.43 -2.08 -10.21
C ARG A 167 33.15 -3.48 -10.74
N SER A 168 32.15 -4.17 -10.18
CA SER A 168 31.73 -5.49 -10.62
C SER A 168 31.22 -5.48 -12.07
N LEU A 169 30.39 -4.51 -12.42
CA LEU A 169 29.87 -4.33 -13.78
C LEU A 169 30.99 -4.01 -14.77
N CYS A 170 31.92 -3.12 -14.42
CA CYS A 170 33.09 -2.80 -15.24
C CYS A 170 33.94 -4.04 -15.50
N MET A 171 34.19 -4.85 -14.47
CA MET A 171 34.92 -6.12 -14.62
C MET A 171 34.17 -7.11 -15.53
N TYR A 172 32.87 -7.30 -15.30
CA TYR A 172 32.02 -8.16 -16.13
C TYR A 172 32.04 -7.74 -17.59
N VAL A 173 31.79 -6.45 -17.87
CA VAL A 173 31.77 -5.90 -19.23
C VAL A 173 33.15 -6.05 -19.86
N ARG A 174 34.24 -5.71 -19.15
CA ARG A 174 35.62 -5.85 -19.66
C ARG A 174 35.95 -7.30 -20.02
N CYS A 175 35.66 -8.25 -19.13
CA CYS A 175 35.93 -9.67 -19.36
C CYS A 175 35.09 -10.23 -20.50
N ARG A 176 33.78 -9.95 -20.50
CA ARG A 176 32.87 -10.44 -21.56
C ARG A 176 33.21 -9.83 -22.91
N SER A 177 33.46 -8.53 -23.00
CA SER A 177 33.86 -7.90 -24.27
C SER A 177 35.18 -8.43 -24.82
N ARG A 178 36.11 -8.88 -23.97
CA ARG A 178 37.35 -9.56 -24.40
C ARG A 178 37.08 -10.90 -25.07
N ARG A 179 36.17 -11.71 -24.50
CA ARG A 179 35.88 -13.07 -24.97
C ARG A 179 34.84 -13.12 -26.10
N ASP A 180 33.97 -12.11 -26.19
CA ASP A 180 32.81 -12.08 -27.08
C ASP A 180 32.85 -10.80 -27.95
N PRO A 181 33.44 -10.89 -29.17
CA PRO A 181 33.50 -9.78 -30.12
C PRO A 181 32.11 -9.23 -30.49
N ALA A 182 31.10 -10.11 -30.60
CA ALA A 182 29.71 -9.74 -30.89
C ALA A 182 29.17 -8.79 -29.81
N PHE A 183 29.42 -9.13 -28.55
CA PHE A 183 29.05 -8.31 -27.41
C PHE A 183 29.79 -6.97 -27.40
N ALA A 184 31.09 -6.96 -27.72
CA ALA A 184 31.88 -5.73 -27.79
C ALA A 184 31.37 -4.78 -28.89
N ILE A 185 31.12 -5.28 -30.10
CA ILE A 185 30.62 -4.47 -31.22
C ILE A 185 29.23 -3.94 -30.96
N ARG A 186 28.33 -4.78 -30.44
CA ARG A 186 26.98 -4.37 -30.05
C ARG A 186 26.99 -3.23 -29.02
N LEU A 187 27.88 -3.29 -28.01
CA LEU A 187 28.05 -2.23 -27.02
C LEU A 187 28.50 -0.91 -27.64
N ARG A 188 29.45 -0.96 -28.59
CA ARG A 188 29.95 0.22 -29.30
C ARG A 188 28.90 0.85 -30.20
N LEU A 189 28.23 0.03 -31.01
CA LEU A 189 27.12 0.45 -31.87
C LEU A 189 26.03 1.12 -31.03
N ARG A 190 25.65 0.49 -29.91
CA ARG A 190 24.66 1.07 -28.99
C ARG A 190 25.10 2.41 -28.42
N ALA A 191 26.33 2.53 -27.94
CA ALA A 191 26.82 3.79 -27.38
C ALA A 191 26.76 4.94 -28.40
N ARG A 192 27.16 4.66 -29.64
CA ARG A 192 27.13 5.64 -30.74
C ARG A 192 25.71 6.00 -31.17
N LEU A 193 24.87 5.00 -31.40
CA LEU A 193 23.49 5.22 -31.83
C LEU A 193 22.67 5.93 -30.76
N VAL A 194 22.84 5.60 -29.48
CA VAL A 194 22.19 6.36 -28.39
C VAL A 194 22.54 7.85 -28.46
N HIS A 195 23.80 8.20 -28.75
CA HIS A 195 24.21 9.59 -28.87
C HIS A 195 23.55 10.28 -30.07
N VAL A 196 23.60 9.64 -31.25
CA VAL A 196 22.99 10.17 -32.48
C VAL A 196 21.48 10.33 -32.34
N ILE A 197 20.79 9.29 -31.89
CA ILE A 197 19.33 9.27 -31.70
C ILE A 197 18.89 10.37 -30.73
N ARG A 198 19.57 10.52 -29.58
CA ARG A 198 19.21 11.56 -28.60
C ARG A 198 19.42 12.98 -29.09
N ARG A 199 20.34 13.18 -30.03
CA ARG A 199 20.68 14.49 -30.56
C ARG A 199 19.81 14.89 -31.75
N HIS A 200 19.40 13.92 -32.58
CA HIS A 200 18.78 14.19 -33.88
C HIS A 200 17.37 13.60 -34.04
N MET A 201 16.89 12.73 -33.14
CA MET A 201 15.54 12.16 -33.21
C MET A 201 14.66 12.67 -32.07
N THR A 202 13.61 13.39 -32.44
CA THR A 202 12.54 13.83 -31.54
C THR A 202 11.18 13.46 -32.15
N PRO A 203 10.37 12.60 -31.49
CA PRO A 203 10.59 11.99 -30.18
C PRO A 203 11.62 10.84 -30.21
N ALA A 204 12.27 10.59 -29.08
CA ALA A 204 13.21 9.48 -28.95
C ALA A 204 12.49 8.11 -29.04
N PRO A 205 13.08 7.10 -29.73
CA PRO A 205 12.49 5.79 -29.88
C PRO A 205 12.40 5.02 -28.55
N GLN A 206 11.37 4.18 -28.41
CA GLN A 206 11.13 3.40 -27.19
C GLN A 206 12.26 2.40 -26.87
N SER A 207 12.99 1.90 -27.88
CA SER A 207 14.09 0.95 -27.68
C SER A 207 15.20 1.10 -28.72
N VAL A 208 16.32 1.70 -28.31
CA VAL A 208 17.53 1.80 -29.15
C VAL A 208 18.08 0.43 -29.54
N ARG A 209 17.87 -0.61 -28.71
CA ARG A 209 18.27 -1.98 -29.07
C ARG A 209 17.53 -2.46 -30.31
N ARG A 210 16.21 -2.30 -30.35
CA ARG A 210 15.42 -2.70 -31.51
C ARG A 210 15.82 -1.93 -32.75
N VAL A 211 16.09 -0.64 -32.61
CA VAL A 211 16.61 0.18 -33.72
C VAL A 211 17.92 -0.40 -34.26
N ILE A 212 18.89 -0.76 -33.40
CA ILE A 212 20.13 -1.42 -33.85
C ILE A 212 19.83 -2.71 -34.61
N ASP A 213 19.05 -3.60 -34.00
CA ASP A 213 18.80 -4.94 -34.55
C ASP A 213 18.04 -4.85 -35.90
N HIS A 214 17.16 -3.85 -36.09
CA HIS A 214 16.44 -3.64 -37.35
C HIS A 214 17.20 -2.82 -38.40
N SER A 215 17.97 -1.80 -38.00
CA SER A 215 18.68 -0.91 -38.92
C SER A 215 19.99 -1.50 -39.45
N LEU A 216 20.57 -2.49 -38.77
CA LEU A 216 21.79 -3.14 -39.25
C LEU A 216 21.57 -3.95 -40.52
N GLY A 217 20.36 -4.47 -40.78
CA GLY A 217 20.05 -5.30 -41.95
C GLY A 217 20.69 -6.69 -41.96
N CYS A 218 21.33 -7.10 -40.86
CA CYS A 218 21.91 -8.43 -40.68
C CYS A 218 21.93 -8.83 -39.20
N SER A 219 22.17 -10.12 -38.94
CA SER A 219 22.46 -10.64 -37.61
C SER A 219 23.83 -10.17 -37.12
N MET A 220 24.03 -10.16 -35.79
CA MET A 220 25.32 -9.76 -35.22
C MET A 220 26.46 -10.69 -35.63
N SER A 221 26.19 -11.98 -35.87
CA SER A 221 27.16 -12.94 -36.39
C SER A 221 27.58 -12.59 -37.81
N GLU A 222 26.63 -12.26 -38.69
CA GLU A 222 26.93 -11.84 -40.07
C GLU A 222 27.71 -10.53 -40.09
N LEU A 223 27.38 -9.56 -39.21
CA LEU A 223 28.15 -8.34 -39.07
C LEU A 223 29.62 -8.61 -38.68
N ILE A 224 29.86 -9.55 -37.76
CA ILE A 224 31.22 -9.92 -37.37
C ILE A 224 31.98 -10.48 -38.56
N SER A 225 31.40 -11.44 -39.27
CA SER A 225 32.03 -12.03 -40.46
C SER A 225 32.27 -10.99 -41.56
N HIS A 226 31.36 -10.02 -41.71
CA HIS A 226 31.52 -8.90 -42.64
C HIS A 226 32.64 -7.93 -42.24
N LEU A 227 32.84 -7.70 -40.94
CA LEU A 227 33.94 -6.86 -40.46
C LEU A 227 35.28 -7.58 -40.54
N GLU A 228 35.31 -8.87 -40.21
CA GLU A 228 36.51 -9.72 -40.35
C GLU A 228 37.01 -9.76 -41.79
N SER A 229 36.11 -9.87 -42.76
CA SER A 229 36.49 -9.88 -44.18
C SER A 229 37.03 -8.54 -44.69
N LYS A 230 36.82 -7.45 -43.94
CA LYS A 230 37.32 -6.10 -44.25
C LYS A 230 38.56 -5.71 -43.44
N PHE A 231 39.12 -6.61 -42.63
CA PHE A 231 40.32 -6.31 -41.84
C PHE A 231 41.54 -6.04 -42.73
N LEU A 232 42.21 -4.93 -42.44
CA LEU A 232 43.49 -4.58 -43.06
C LEU A 232 44.63 -5.37 -42.39
N PRO A 233 45.81 -5.47 -43.04
CA PRO A 233 46.97 -6.13 -42.45
C PRO A 233 47.26 -5.63 -41.03
N GLY A 234 47.37 -6.57 -40.08
CA GLY A 234 47.58 -6.28 -38.67
C GLY A 234 46.32 -6.02 -37.84
N MET A 235 45.12 -5.94 -38.44
CA MET A 235 43.86 -5.84 -37.68
C MET A 235 43.43 -7.21 -37.16
N SER A 236 42.98 -7.24 -35.90
CA SER A 236 42.36 -8.40 -35.27
C SER A 236 41.32 -7.98 -34.23
N TRP A 237 40.59 -8.95 -33.70
CA TRP A 237 39.68 -8.70 -32.58
C TRP A 237 40.40 -8.42 -31.25
N ASP A 238 41.68 -8.78 -31.16
CA ASP A 238 42.49 -8.58 -29.96
C ASP A 238 42.95 -7.13 -29.84
N ASN A 239 43.33 -6.49 -30.96
CA ASN A 239 43.71 -5.08 -31.03
C ASN A 239 42.56 -4.14 -31.42
N ARG A 240 41.31 -4.55 -31.19
CA ARG A 240 40.09 -3.77 -31.45
C ARG A 240 39.98 -2.42 -30.73
N ASN A 241 40.90 -2.09 -29.84
CA ASN A 241 41.06 -0.79 -29.20
C ASN A 241 41.88 0.18 -30.06
N GLU A 242 42.57 -0.32 -31.09
CA GLU A 242 43.43 0.45 -32.00
C GLU A 242 42.71 0.82 -33.30
N TRP A 243 41.62 0.12 -33.64
CA TRP A 243 40.75 0.46 -34.76
C TRP A 243 39.31 0.78 -34.31
N HIS A 244 38.62 1.57 -35.12
CA HIS A 244 37.25 2.00 -34.94
C HIS A 244 36.36 1.34 -35.98
N LEU A 245 35.12 1.05 -35.57
CA LEU A 245 34.04 0.88 -36.54
C LEU A 245 33.80 2.26 -37.17
N ASP A 246 33.71 2.39 -38.47
CA ASP A 246 33.47 3.66 -39.17
C ASP A 246 32.36 3.47 -40.21
N HIS A 247 31.72 4.57 -40.61
CA HIS A 247 30.77 4.57 -41.72
C HIS A 247 31.52 4.92 -43.01
N ILE A 248 31.40 4.09 -44.04
CA ILE A 248 32.01 4.31 -45.36
C ILE A 248 31.52 5.66 -45.89
N LYS A 249 30.20 5.78 -46.09
CA LYS A 249 29.52 7.06 -46.30
C LYS A 249 29.18 7.67 -44.95
N LEU A 250 29.66 8.89 -44.73
CA LEU A 250 29.51 9.59 -43.46
C LEU A 250 28.04 9.84 -43.11
N LEU A 251 27.71 9.78 -41.82
CA LEU A 251 26.35 10.03 -41.32
C LEU A 251 25.83 11.43 -41.66
N CYS A 252 26.71 12.44 -41.74
CA CYS A 252 26.33 13.81 -42.10
C CYS A 252 25.91 13.97 -43.57
N ALA A 253 26.17 12.98 -44.42
CA ALA A 253 25.75 12.97 -45.81
C ALA A 253 24.35 12.34 -46.01
N PHE A 254 23.68 11.94 -44.93
CA PHE A 254 22.32 11.40 -44.94
C PHE A 254 21.38 12.32 -44.19
N ASP A 255 20.15 12.43 -44.67
CA ASP A 255 19.06 12.96 -43.88
C ASP A 255 18.58 11.89 -42.90
N LEU A 256 18.94 12.03 -41.63
CA LEU A 256 18.57 11.09 -40.57
C LEU A 256 17.13 11.25 -40.08
N THR A 257 16.37 12.22 -40.63
CA THR A 257 14.92 12.34 -40.38
C THR A 257 14.11 11.40 -41.26
N ASP A 258 14.68 10.97 -42.39
CA ASP A 258 14.09 10.02 -43.33
C ASP A 258 14.43 8.56 -42.90
N PRO A 259 13.41 7.73 -42.60
CA PRO A 259 13.62 6.33 -42.20
C PRO A 259 14.36 5.47 -43.23
N GLU A 260 14.20 5.74 -44.53
CA GLU A 260 14.87 4.95 -45.58
C GLU A 260 16.35 5.28 -45.62
N GLN A 261 16.70 6.58 -45.62
CA GLN A 261 18.09 7.02 -45.51
C GLN A 261 18.73 6.59 -44.19
N GLN A 262 17.96 6.58 -43.10
CA GLN A 262 18.41 6.08 -41.81
C GLN A 262 18.78 4.58 -41.88
N ALA A 263 17.95 3.76 -42.52
CA ALA A 263 18.22 2.34 -42.72
C ALA A 263 19.51 2.14 -43.52
N VAL A 264 19.69 2.88 -44.62
CA VAL A 264 20.92 2.82 -45.44
C VAL A 264 22.14 3.30 -44.66
N ALA A 265 22.01 4.38 -43.89
CA ALA A 265 23.11 4.97 -43.12
C ALA A 265 23.67 3.98 -42.07
N PHE A 266 22.80 3.20 -41.43
CA PHE A 266 23.17 2.27 -40.36
C PHE A 266 23.28 0.81 -40.82
N HIS A 267 23.04 0.52 -42.10
CA HIS A 267 23.15 -0.82 -42.66
C HIS A 267 24.58 -1.36 -42.58
N TYR A 268 24.74 -2.67 -42.38
CA TYR A 268 26.06 -3.30 -42.20
C TYR A 268 27.01 -3.03 -43.37
N SER A 269 26.47 -2.92 -44.59
CA SER A 269 27.27 -2.63 -45.80
C SER A 269 27.92 -1.26 -45.78
N ASN A 270 27.39 -0.31 -45.01
CA ASN A 270 27.97 1.01 -44.82
C ASN A 270 28.98 1.05 -43.65
N LEU A 271 29.24 -0.07 -42.98
CA LEU A 271 30.18 -0.16 -41.86
C LEU A 271 31.51 -0.76 -42.31
N GLN A 272 32.61 -0.21 -41.79
CA GLN A 272 33.95 -0.73 -42.04
C GLN A 272 34.84 -0.65 -40.80
N PRO A 273 35.79 -1.57 -40.60
CA PRO A 273 36.89 -1.37 -39.67
C PRO A 273 37.89 -0.38 -40.27
N LEU A 274 38.32 0.59 -39.47
CA LEU A 274 39.33 1.58 -39.87
C LEU A 274 40.25 1.88 -38.69
N TRP A 275 41.56 1.94 -38.90
CA TRP A 275 42.49 2.31 -37.82
C TRP A 275 42.08 3.62 -37.17
N ALA A 276 42.19 3.72 -35.84
CA ALA A 276 41.73 4.90 -35.11
C ALA A 276 42.42 6.18 -35.62
N VAL A 277 43.71 6.08 -35.96
CA VAL A 277 44.51 7.16 -36.53
C VAL A 277 43.96 7.61 -37.88
N ASP A 278 43.66 6.66 -38.78
CA ASP A 278 43.13 6.97 -40.11
C ASP A 278 41.70 7.51 -40.05
N ASN A 279 40.88 6.98 -39.13
CA ASN A 279 39.55 7.49 -38.87
C ASN A 279 39.58 8.95 -38.36
N MET A 280 40.53 9.28 -37.49
CA MET A 280 40.72 10.66 -37.03
C MET A 280 41.20 11.58 -38.16
N ARG A 281 42.08 11.08 -39.05
CA ARG A 281 42.55 11.83 -40.22
C ARG A 281 41.44 12.06 -41.25
N LYS A 282 40.59 11.06 -41.51
CA LYS A 282 39.41 11.12 -42.39
C LYS A 282 38.46 12.26 -41.95
N GLY A 283 38.20 12.36 -40.65
CA GLY A 283 37.32 13.38 -40.10
C GLY A 283 35.91 13.33 -40.70
N GLY A 284 35.22 14.48 -40.72
CA GLY A 284 33.89 14.64 -41.34
C GLY A 284 33.90 14.88 -42.85
N ARG A 285 35.01 14.64 -43.54
CA ARG A 285 35.15 14.91 -44.98
C ARG A 285 34.83 13.65 -45.79
N TRP A 286 33.63 13.61 -46.38
CA TRP A 286 33.31 12.60 -47.39
C TRP A 286 33.78 13.13 -48.73
N GLN A 287 34.78 12.49 -49.33
CA GLN A 287 35.11 12.70 -50.73
C GLN A 287 34.45 11.58 -51.53
N PRO A 288 33.51 11.87 -52.45
CA PRO A 288 33.16 10.88 -53.48
C PRO A 288 34.43 10.66 -54.29
N HIS A 289 35.07 9.52 -54.13
CA HIS A 289 36.12 9.13 -55.05
C HIS A 289 35.46 8.78 -56.40
N ARG A 290 36.06 9.32 -57.46
CA ARG A 290 35.74 9.15 -58.87
C ARG A 290 35.63 7.68 -59.27
#